data_AF-A0A2J4XW32-F1
#
_entry.id   AF-A0A2J4XW32-F1
#
_cell.length_a   1.000
_cell.length_b   1.000
_cell.length_c   1.000
_cell.angle_alpha   90.00
_cell.angle_beta   90.00
_cell.angle_gamma   90.00
#
_symmetry.space_group_name_H-M   'P 1'
#
loop_
_entity.id
_entity.type
_entity.pdbx_description
1 polymer ?
#
loop_
_entity_poly.entity_id
_entity_poly.type
_entity_poly.pdbx_seq_one_letter_code
_entity_poly.pdbx_strand_id
1 'polypeptide(L)'
;SKFLDRFRYFKQKGETFADGHGQLLKTNRDWEDGYRQRWQHDKVVRSTHGVNCTGSCSWKIYVKNGLVTWETQQTDYPRTRPDMPNHEPRGCPRGASYSWYLYSANRLKYPLMRKRLMKMWREAKVQHSDPVDAWASIIEDADKAKSFKQARGRGGFVRSSWQEVNELIAASNVYTVKTYGPDRVAGFSPIPAMSMVSYASGARYLSLIGGTCLSFYDW
;
A
#
# COMPACT_ATOMS: atom_id res chain seq x y z
N SER A 1 -40.97 -2.06 24.23
CA SER A 1 -41.39 -2.55 22.91
C SER A 1 -41.64 -1.33 22.06
N LYS A 2 -40.90 -1.12 20.95
CA LYS A 2 -41.04 0.09 20.11
C LYS A 2 -42.48 0.32 19.64
N PHE A 3 -43.23 -0.76 19.42
CA PHE A 3 -44.65 -0.69 19.07
C PHE A 3 -45.50 -0.16 20.23
N LEU A 4 -45.33 -0.68 21.45
CA LEU A 4 -46.07 -0.21 22.63
C LEU A 4 -45.67 1.20 23.06
N ASP A 5 -44.42 1.61 22.84
CA ASP A 5 -43.93 2.95 23.17
C ASP A 5 -44.70 4.04 22.40
N ARG A 6 -45.28 3.71 21.24
CA ARG A 6 -46.16 4.62 20.47
C ARG A 6 -47.39 5.06 21.27
N PHE A 7 -47.88 4.24 22.21
CA PHE A 7 -49.01 4.58 23.07
C PHE A 7 -48.67 5.64 24.12
N ARG A 8 -47.38 5.98 24.30
CA ARG A 8 -46.93 7.08 25.16
C ARG A 8 -46.89 8.44 24.44
N TYR A 9 -47.52 8.56 23.26
CA TYR A 9 -47.43 9.72 22.37
C TYR A 9 -47.53 11.07 23.08
N PHE A 10 -48.61 11.33 23.81
CA PHE A 10 -48.78 12.60 24.54
C PHE A 10 -47.89 12.71 25.79
N LYS A 11 -47.56 11.59 26.45
CA LYS A 11 -46.67 11.58 27.62
C LYS A 11 -45.22 11.95 27.29
N GLN A 12 -44.81 11.87 26.03
CA GLN A 12 -43.46 12.20 25.58
C GLN A 12 -43.29 13.68 25.15
N LYS A 13 -44.38 14.45 25.04
CA LYS A 13 -44.31 15.89 24.72
C LYS A 13 -43.87 16.68 25.96
N GLY A 14 -42.79 17.44 25.81
CA GLY A 14 -42.29 18.38 26.82
C GLY A 14 -42.86 19.78 26.61
N GLU A 15 -42.09 20.80 27.00
CA GLU A 15 -42.45 22.21 26.78
C GLU A 15 -42.46 22.56 25.28
N THR A 16 -43.35 23.47 24.92
CA THR A 16 -43.26 24.20 23.66
C THR A 16 -42.25 25.34 23.81
N PHE A 17 -41.67 25.79 22.71
CA PHE A 17 -40.77 26.93 22.68
C PHE A 17 -41.02 27.77 21.43
N ALA A 18 -40.51 29.01 21.44
CA ALA A 18 -40.69 29.98 20.36
C ALA A 18 -42.17 30.18 19.96
N ASP A 19 -43.00 30.60 20.93
CA ASP A 19 -44.42 30.92 20.75
C ASP A 19 -45.23 29.83 20.03
N GLY A 20 -44.92 28.57 20.34
CA GLY A 20 -45.59 27.40 19.78
C GLY A 20 -45.02 26.90 18.45
N HIS A 21 -43.94 27.51 17.94
CA HIS A 21 -43.25 27.03 16.74
C HIS A 21 -42.52 25.70 16.97
N GLY A 22 -41.94 25.53 18.17
CA GLY A 22 -41.13 24.36 18.52
C GLY A 22 -41.75 23.50 19.63
N GLN A 23 -41.42 22.20 19.60
CA GLN A 23 -41.80 21.23 20.62
C GLN A 23 -40.57 20.44 21.06
N LEU A 24 -40.26 20.47 22.36
CA LEU A 24 -39.28 19.56 22.94
C LEU A 24 -39.90 18.17 23.13
N LEU A 25 -39.19 17.10 22.76
CA LEU A 25 -39.64 15.72 22.95
C LEU A 25 -38.69 14.96 23.88
N LYS A 26 -39.26 14.25 24.86
CA LYS A 26 -38.56 13.30 25.73
C LYS A 26 -38.80 11.88 25.21
N THR A 27 -38.25 11.58 24.04
CA THR A 27 -38.39 10.27 23.39
C THR A 27 -37.07 9.50 23.35
N ASN A 28 -37.15 8.21 23.07
CA ASN A 28 -35.99 7.32 22.97
C ASN A 28 -35.10 7.72 21.78
N ARG A 29 -33.78 7.71 21.98
CA ARG A 29 -32.76 8.04 20.96
C ARG A 29 -31.70 6.94 20.84
N ASP A 30 -31.99 5.72 21.28
CA ASP A 30 -31.03 4.60 21.30
C ASP A 30 -30.55 4.22 19.88
N TRP A 31 -31.34 4.54 18.84
CA TRP A 31 -30.93 4.34 17.45
C TRP A 31 -29.62 5.06 17.08
N GLU A 32 -29.24 6.10 17.82
CA GLU A 32 -28.00 6.85 17.63
C GLU A 32 -26.75 6.01 17.92
N ASP A 33 -26.88 4.93 18.68
CA ASP A 33 -25.77 4.01 18.93
C ASP A 33 -25.25 3.37 17.64
N GLY A 34 -26.06 3.30 16.58
CA GLY A 34 -25.60 2.82 15.27
C GLY A 34 -24.41 3.61 14.74
N TYR A 35 -24.44 4.94 14.81
CA TYR A 35 -23.31 5.79 14.39
C TYR A 35 -22.18 5.79 15.42
N ARG A 36 -22.49 5.74 16.72
CA ARG A 36 -21.46 5.66 17.78
C ARG A 36 -20.61 4.39 17.62
N GLN A 37 -21.26 3.24 17.38
CA GLN A 37 -20.59 1.95 17.18
C GLN A 37 -19.80 1.89 15.87
N ARG A 38 -20.21 2.65 14.84
CA ARG A 38 -19.41 2.81 13.62
C ARG A 38 -18.09 3.55 13.90
N TRP A 39 -18.11 4.61 14.70
CA TRP A 39 -16.94 5.44 15.02
C TRP A 39 -15.95 4.76 15.99
N GLN A 40 -16.46 3.97 16.94
CA GLN A 40 -15.63 3.16 17.83
C GLN A 40 -14.70 2.24 17.03
N HIS A 41 -13.49 2.02 17.54
CA HIS A 41 -12.42 1.30 16.87
C HIS A 41 -11.57 0.56 17.91
N ASP A 42 -10.79 -0.42 17.44
CA ASP A 42 -10.02 -1.32 18.29
C ASP A 42 -8.74 -0.64 18.80
N LYS A 43 -8.05 0.07 17.89
CA LYS A 43 -6.80 0.80 18.18
C LYS A 43 -6.50 1.86 17.13
N VAL A 44 -5.56 2.74 17.49
CA VAL A 44 -4.96 3.72 16.59
C VAL A 44 -3.46 3.47 16.51
N VAL A 45 -2.91 3.43 15.30
CA VAL A 45 -1.47 3.25 15.06
C VAL A 45 -0.91 4.49 14.39
N ARG A 46 0.25 4.98 14.81
CA ARG A 46 0.95 6.07 14.11
C ARG A 46 1.61 5.55 12.85
N SER A 47 1.36 6.20 11.72
CA SER A 47 2.08 5.94 10.45
C SER A 47 2.23 7.23 9.63
N THR A 48 2.83 7.12 8.45
CA THR A 48 2.98 8.21 7.45
C THR A 48 2.86 7.63 6.03
N HIS A 49 2.89 8.50 5.01
CA HIS A 49 2.82 8.10 3.61
C HIS A 49 4.18 8.22 2.92
N GLY A 50 4.75 7.08 2.51
CA GLY A 50 5.99 7.01 1.73
C GLY A 50 5.78 7.34 0.25
N VAL A 51 5.33 8.56 -0.02
CA VAL A 51 5.06 9.09 -1.37
C VAL A 51 5.74 10.46 -1.53
N ASN A 52 6.24 10.76 -2.74
CA ASN A 52 6.95 12.00 -3.03
C ASN A 52 5.99 13.20 -3.08
N CYS A 53 5.61 13.72 -1.92
CA CYS A 53 4.66 14.81 -1.80
C CYS A 53 5.12 15.97 -0.91
N THR A 54 6.36 15.90 -0.38
CA THR A 54 6.97 16.80 0.62
C THR A 54 6.22 16.93 1.95
N GLY A 55 5.03 16.35 2.07
CA GLY A 55 4.14 16.51 3.22
C GLY A 55 4.72 15.94 4.52
N SER A 56 5.25 14.71 4.52
CA SER A 56 5.74 14.03 5.73
C SER A 56 4.72 14.09 6.90
N CYS A 57 3.43 13.98 6.58
CA CYS A 57 2.35 14.12 7.54
C CYS A 57 2.20 12.82 8.35
N SER A 58 2.20 12.90 9.67
CA SER A 58 1.87 11.80 10.57
C SER A 58 0.35 11.60 10.68
N TRP A 59 -0.10 10.35 10.62
CA TRP A 59 -1.51 9.95 10.65
C TRP A 59 -1.81 8.96 11.77
N LYS A 60 -3.06 9.03 12.25
CA LYS A 60 -3.75 8.06 13.09
C LYS A 60 -4.41 7.04 12.16
N ILE A 61 -3.86 5.83 12.10
CA ILE A 61 -4.44 4.72 11.33
C ILE A 61 -5.40 3.97 12.24
N TYR A 62 -6.68 3.98 11.90
CA TYR A 62 -7.73 3.34 12.69
C TYR A 62 -7.87 1.88 12.28
N VAL A 63 -7.79 1.00 13.27
CA VAL A 63 -8.08 -0.44 13.11
C VAL A 63 -9.40 -0.73 13.79
N LYS A 64 -10.33 -1.37 13.08
CA LYS A 64 -11.63 -1.80 13.59
C LYS A 64 -11.95 -3.19 13.04
N ASN A 65 -12.43 -4.09 13.89
CA ASN A 65 -12.64 -5.50 13.56
C ASN A 65 -11.37 -6.18 13.01
N GLY A 66 -10.20 -5.79 13.54
CA GLY A 66 -8.90 -6.31 13.09
C GLY A 66 -8.45 -5.85 11.70
N LEU A 67 -9.16 -4.93 11.05
CA LEU A 67 -8.85 -4.39 9.72
C LEU A 67 -8.60 -2.88 9.80
N VAL A 68 -7.73 -2.36 8.95
CA VAL A 68 -7.61 -0.90 8.80
C VAL A 68 -8.87 -0.37 8.11
N THR A 69 -9.47 0.69 8.66
CA THR A 69 -10.75 1.20 8.15
C THR A 69 -10.69 2.63 7.61
N TRP A 70 -10.00 3.54 8.29
CA TRP A 70 -9.79 4.93 7.83
C TRP A 70 -8.57 5.52 8.53
N GLU A 71 -8.19 6.75 8.14
CA GLU A 71 -7.17 7.53 8.81
C GLU A 71 -7.62 8.98 9.09
N THR A 72 -7.10 9.55 10.18
CA THR A 72 -7.16 11.00 10.45
C THR A 72 -5.78 11.51 10.80
N GLN A 73 -5.53 12.81 10.69
CA GLN A 73 -4.21 13.36 10.97
C GLN A 73 -3.85 13.25 12.46
N GLN A 74 -2.56 13.08 12.74
CA GLN A 74 -2.01 13.38 14.05
C GLN A 74 -1.91 14.90 14.23
N THR A 75 -2.05 15.35 15.47
CA THR A 75 -1.97 16.78 15.82
C THR A 75 -0.94 17.07 16.89
N ASP A 76 -0.11 16.07 17.24
CA ASP A 76 0.82 16.10 18.36
C ASP A 76 2.28 16.30 17.92
N TYR A 77 2.49 17.02 16.82
CA TYR A 77 3.82 17.50 16.48
C TYR A 77 4.36 18.38 17.61
N PRO A 78 5.69 18.37 17.87
CA PRO A 78 6.30 19.37 18.74
C PRO A 78 5.86 20.77 18.32
N ARG A 79 5.36 21.55 19.28
CA ARG A 79 4.86 22.90 19.04
C ARG A 79 5.97 23.81 18.51
N THR A 80 5.59 24.75 17.67
CA THR A 80 6.47 25.84 17.23
C THR A 80 6.66 26.85 18.36
N ARG A 81 7.47 27.89 18.13
CA ARG A 81 7.62 29.00 19.08
C ARG A 81 6.26 29.71 19.30
N PRO A 82 6.05 30.37 20.45
CA PRO A 82 4.77 31.02 20.77
C PRO A 82 4.27 32.05 19.74
N ASP A 83 5.19 32.66 18.99
CA ASP A 83 4.93 33.66 17.95
C ASP A 83 4.60 33.06 16.57
N MET A 84 4.53 31.72 16.45
CA MET A 84 4.26 31.03 15.19
C MET A 84 3.08 30.05 15.33
N PRO A 85 2.31 29.82 14.25
CA PRO A 85 1.31 28.75 14.25
C PRO A 85 1.99 27.37 14.34
N ASN A 86 1.28 26.41 14.93
CA ASN A 86 1.73 25.01 14.93
C ASN A 86 1.53 24.36 13.56
N HIS A 87 2.20 23.22 13.33
CA HIS A 87 2.09 22.48 12.06
C HIS A 87 0.81 21.67 11.90
N GLU A 88 0.16 21.33 13.02
CA GLU A 88 -1.03 20.48 13.00
C GLU A 88 -2.20 21.13 12.24
N PRO A 89 -3.05 20.36 11.54
CA PRO A 89 -3.02 18.90 11.40
C PRO A 89 -2.16 18.38 10.23
N ARG A 90 -1.61 19.26 9.38
CA ARG A 90 -1.11 18.91 8.04
C ARG A 90 -2.15 18.06 7.27
N GLY A 91 -1.70 17.08 6.49
CA GLY A 91 -2.56 16.17 5.73
C GLY A 91 -3.04 16.76 4.39
N CYS A 92 -3.61 15.90 3.56
CA CYS A 92 -4.14 16.27 2.24
C CYS A 92 -5.18 15.24 1.79
N PRO A 93 -6.05 15.54 0.80
CA PRO A 93 -7.09 14.60 0.36
C PRO A 93 -6.54 13.30 -0.22
N ARG A 94 -5.31 13.30 -0.76
CA ARG A 94 -4.64 12.09 -1.26
C ARG A 94 -4.20 11.17 -0.11
N GLY A 95 -3.77 11.75 1.00
CA GLY A 95 -3.42 10.97 2.20
C GLY A 95 -4.64 10.41 2.90
N ALA A 96 -5.74 11.17 2.94
CA ALA A 96 -7.00 10.76 3.56
C ALA A 96 -7.72 9.60 2.85
N SER A 97 -7.27 9.20 1.65
CA SER A 97 -7.83 8.08 0.90
C SER A 97 -6.91 6.86 0.85
N TYR A 98 -5.77 6.87 1.54
CA TYR A 98 -4.75 5.83 1.40
C TYR A 98 -5.22 4.46 1.91
N SER A 99 -6.03 4.43 2.97
CA SER A 99 -6.65 3.21 3.52
C SER A 99 -7.39 2.37 2.46
N TRP A 100 -7.89 2.99 1.39
CA TRP A 100 -8.53 2.31 0.27
C TRP A 100 -7.65 1.20 -0.34
N TYR A 101 -6.35 1.44 -0.48
CA TYR A 101 -5.44 0.52 -1.19
C TYR A 101 -5.27 -0.84 -0.52
N LEU A 102 -5.54 -0.95 0.79
CA LEU A 102 -5.20 -2.15 1.56
C LEU A 102 -5.98 -3.37 1.09
N TYR A 103 -7.26 -3.18 0.76
CA TYR A 103 -8.17 -4.26 0.38
C TYR A 103 -8.90 -3.99 -0.94
N SER A 104 -8.52 -2.94 -1.68
CA SER A 104 -9.16 -2.63 -2.97
C SER A 104 -8.93 -3.71 -4.02
N ALA A 105 -9.76 -3.66 -5.07
CA ALA A 105 -9.69 -4.58 -6.20
C ALA A 105 -8.34 -4.57 -6.93
N ASN A 106 -7.52 -3.52 -6.75
CA ASN A 106 -6.22 -3.38 -7.40
C ASN A 106 -5.03 -3.73 -6.50
N ARG A 107 -5.27 -4.32 -5.32
CA ARG A 107 -4.19 -4.74 -4.41
C ARG A 107 -3.43 -5.95 -4.98
N LEU A 108 -2.10 -5.82 -5.09
CA LEU A 108 -1.22 -6.96 -5.35
C LEU A 108 -1.14 -7.87 -4.11
N LYS A 109 -1.64 -9.11 -4.25
CA LYS A 109 -1.74 -10.10 -3.15
C LYS A 109 -0.66 -11.19 -3.22
N TYR A 110 -0.14 -11.46 -4.42
CA TYR A 110 0.79 -12.57 -4.67
C TYR A 110 1.92 -12.11 -5.59
N PRO A 111 3.09 -12.78 -5.56
CA PRO A 111 4.07 -12.63 -6.62
C PRO A 111 3.46 -13.08 -7.95
N LEU A 112 3.66 -12.27 -8.99
CA LEU A 112 3.14 -12.51 -10.33
C LEU A 112 4.30 -12.65 -11.32
N MET A 113 4.16 -13.54 -12.27
CA MET A 113 5.10 -13.70 -13.38
C MET A 113 4.32 -13.74 -14.70
N ARG A 114 4.92 -13.27 -15.79
CA ARG A 114 4.31 -13.40 -17.13
C ARG A 114 4.19 -14.88 -17.46
N LYS A 115 3.01 -15.34 -17.89
CA LYS A 115 2.74 -16.76 -18.23
C LYS A 115 3.79 -17.34 -19.19
N ARG A 116 4.17 -16.56 -20.21
CA ARG A 116 5.18 -16.99 -21.20
C ARG A 116 6.55 -17.23 -20.56
N LEU A 117 7.00 -16.34 -19.68
CA LEU A 117 8.25 -16.51 -18.95
C LEU A 117 8.18 -17.70 -17.99
N MET A 118 7.10 -17.83 -17.22
CA MET A 118 6.92 -18.92 -16.26
C MET A 118 6.95 -20.29 -16.95
N LYS A 119 6.28 -20.44 -18.11
CA LYS A 119 6.30 -21.67 -18.89
C LYS A 119 7.74 -22.07 -19.26
N MET A 120 8.48 -21.14 -19.88
CA MET A 120 9.86 -21.41 -20.31
C MET A 120 10.80 -21.62 -19.13
N TRP A 121 10.60 -20.87 -18.02
CA TRP A 121 11.38 -21.04 -16.80
C TRP A 121 11.27 -22.45 -16.24
N ARG A 122 10.04 -22.96 -16.10
CA ARG A 122 9.81 -24.32 -15.60
C ARG A 122 10.33 -25.38 -16.56
N GLU A 123 10.14 -25.20 -17.87
CA GLU A 123 10.67 -26.10 -18.90
C GLU A 123 12.20 -26.16 -18.88
N ALA A 124 12.87 -25.01 -18.72
CA ALA A 124 14.32 -24.94 -18.62
C ALA A 124 14.83 -25.60 -17.33
N LYS A 125 14.16 -25.39 -16.20
CA LYS A 125 14.52 -26.04 -14.92
C LYS A 125 14.38 -27.57 -14.92
N VAL A 126 13.63 -28.16 -15.87
CA VAL A 126 13.60 -29.62 -16.05
C VAL A 126 14.88 -30.12 -16.71
N GLN A 127 15.45 -29.32 -17.61
CA GLN A 127 16.65 -29.68 -18.37
C GLN A 127 17.95 -29.25 -17.68
N HIS A 128 17.88 -28.23 -16.83
CA HIS A 128 19.02 -27.63 -16.14
C HIS A 128 18.76 -27.62 -14.63
N SER A 129 19.56 -28.38 -13.89
CA SER A 129 19.50 -28.41 -12.42
C SER A 129 19.97 -27.08 -11.81
N ASP A 130 21.02 -26.47 -12.38
CA ASP A 130 21.45 -25.12 -12.01
C ASP A 130 20.49 -24.07 -12.60
N PRO A 131 19.84 -23.23 -11.77
CA PRO A 131 18.94 -22.19 -12.26
C PRO A 131 19.65 -21.11 -13.10
N VAL A 132 20.96 -20.89 -12.93
CA VAL A 132 21.75 -19.96 -13.75
C VAL A 132 21.85 -20.47 -15.19
N ASP A 133 22.10 -21.77 -15.37
CA ASP A 133 22.12 -22.41 -16.69
C ASP A 133 20.70 -22.47 -17.31
N ALA A 134 19.67 -22.69 -16.48
CA ALA A 134 18.28 -22.60 -16.92
C ALA A 134 17.93 -21.20 -17.45
N TRP A 135 18.46 -20.14 -16.83
CA TRP A 135 18.28 -18.77 -17.32
C TRP A 135 19.06 -18.53 -18.62
N ALA A 136 20.32 -19.00 -18.69
CA ALA A 136 21.15 -18.90 -19.89
C ALA A 136 20.44 -19.49 -21.12
N SER A 137 19.88 -20.70 -21.00
CA SER A 137 19.19 -21.38 -22.11
C SER A 137 17.88 -20.72 -22.58
N ILE A 138 17.35 -19.76 -21.82
CA ILE A 138 16.21 -18.91 -22.21
C ILE A 138 16.69 -17.60 -22.84
N ILE A 139 17.68 -16.94 -22.24
CA ILE A 139 18.05 -15.58 -22.63
C ILE A 139 18.98 -15.53 -23.84
N GLU A 140 19.78 -16.57 -24.06
CA GLU A 140 20.68 -16.71 -25.22
C GLU A 140 19.92 -17.17 -26.49
N ASP A 141 18.74 -17.76 -26.31
CA ASP A 141 17.83 -18.11 -27.40
C ASP A 141 17.01 -16.89 -27.81
N ALA A 142 17.27 -16.37 -29.01
CA ALA A 142 16.66 -15.15 -29.52
C ALA A 142 15.12 -15.23 -29.59
N ASP A 143 14.56 -16.40 -29.94
CA ASP A 143 13.12 -16.59 -30.08
C ASP A 143 12.44 -16.70 -28.72
N LYS A 144 13.02 -17.46 -27.78
CA LYS A 144 12.55 -17.50 -26.38
C LYS A 144 12.60 -16.12 -25.76
N ALA A 145 13.74 -15.42 -25.86
CA ALA A 145 13.92 -14.09 -25.31
C ALA A 145 12.91 -13.08 -25.90
N LYS A 146 12.72 -13.08 -27.22
CA LYS A 146 11.73 -12.24 -27.90
C LYS A 146 10.31 -12.54 -27.41
N SER A 147 9.96 -13.81 -27.24
CA SER A 147 8.59 -14.23 -26.91
C SER A 147 8.05 -13.68 -25.59
N PHE A 148 8.86 -13.62 -24.51
CA PHE A 148 8.39 -13.04 -23.25
C PHE A 148 8.54 -11.51 -23.21
N LYS A 149 9.50 -10.94 -23.96
CA LYS A 149 9.69 -9.49 -24.07
C LYS A 149 8.52 -8.83 -24.80
N GLN A 150 8.06 -9.40 -25.92
CA GLN A 150 6.90 -8.90 -26.68
C GLN A 150 5.56 -9.03 -25.92
N ALA A 151 5.49 -9.93 -24.93
CA ALA A 151 4.32 -10.08 -24.06
C ALA A 151 4.21 -9.01 -22.95
N ARG A 152 5.18 -8.08 -22.84
CA ARG A 152 5.14 -6.99 -21.84
C ARG A 152 4.00 -6.01 -22.19
N GLY A 153 3.14 -5.70 -21.20
CA GLY A 153 2.00 -4.81 -21.39
C GLY A 153 0.82 -5.42 -22.18
N ARG A 154 0.74 -6.76 -22.27
CA ARG A 154 -0.29 -7.49 -23.04
C ARG A 154 -1.04 -8.54 -22.20
N GLY A 155 -1.19 -8.31 -20.89
CA GLY A 155 -1.90 -9.23 -19.99
C GLY A 155 -1.19 -10.58 -19.77
N GLY A 156 -1.89 -11.58 -19.23
CA GLY A 156 -1.32 -12.92 -19.01
C GLY A 156 -0.34 -13.01 -17.84
N PHE A 157 -0.57 -12.25 -16.77
CA PHE A 157 0.06 -12.54 -15.49
C PHE A 157 -0.55 -13.79 -14.87
N VAL A 158 0.29 -14.60 -14.25
CA VAL A 158 -0.12 -15.78 -13.48
C VAL A 158 0.50 -15.70 -12.09
N ARG A 159 -0.21 -16.24 -11.10
CA ARG A 159 0.28 -16.35 -9.73
C ARG A 159 1.51 -17.26 -9.69
N SER A 160 2.56 -16.81 -8.99
CA SER A 160 3.78 -17.55 -8.69
C SER A 160 3.93 -17.73 -7.17
N SER A 161 5.12 -18.12 -6.70
CA SER A 161 5.52 -18.17 -5.30
C SER A 161 6.77 -17.34 -5.07
N TRP A 162 7.01 -16.94 -3.82
CA TRP A 162 8.24 -16.21 -3.46
C TRP A 162 9.49 -17.02 -3.79
N GLN A 163 9.47 -18.33 -3.55
CA GLN A 163 10.57 -19.23 -3.88
C GLN A 163 10.90 -19.20 -5.38
N GLU A 164 9.89 -19.30 -6.25
CA GLU A 164 10.08 -19.34 -7.70
C GLU A 164 10.60 -18.01 -8.26
N VAL A 165 10.04 -16.87 -7.82
CA VAL A 165 10.50 -15.56 -8.31
C VAL A 165 11.88 -15.19 -7.76
N ASN A 166 12.19 -15.52 -6.51
CA ASN A 166 13.50 -15.21 -5.92
C ASN A 166 14.62 -15.98 -6.61
N GLU A 167 14.41 -17.26 -6.90
CA GLU A 167 15.40 -18.07 -7.62
C GLU A 167 15.64 -17.56 -9.05
N LEU A 168 14.56 -17.25 -9.80
CA LEU A 168 14.68 -16.70 -11.15
C LEU A 168 15.43 -15.35 -11.15
N ILE A 169 15.08 -14.43 -10.23
CA ILE A 169 15.73 -13.12 -10.12
C ILE A 169 17.21 -13.30 -9.81
N ALA A 170 17.55 -14.12 -8.81
CA ALA A 170 18.93 -14.38 -8.42
C ALA A 170 19.74 -15.01 -9.56
N ALA A 171 19.20 -16.02 -10.25
CA ALA A 171 19.85 -16.67 -11.37
C ALA A 171 20.10 -15.70 -12.54
N SER A 172 19.11 -14.86 -12.85
CA SER A 172 19.24 -13.81 -13.85
C SER A 172 20.33 -12.81 -13.49
N ASN A 173 20.40 -12.39 -12.22
CA ASN A 173 21.44 -11.48 -11.74
C ASN A 173 22.83 -12.12 -11.80
N VAL A 174 22.99 -13.35 -11.30
CA VAL A 174 24.28 -14.07 -11.34
C VAL A 174 24.77 -14.24 -12.77
N TYR A 175 23.91 -14.71 -13.69
CA TYR A 175 24.27 -14.83 -15.10
C TYR A 175 24.68 -13.48 -15.69
N THR A 176 23.91 -12.41 -15.43
CA THR A 176 24.20 -11.09 -15.98
C THR A 176 25.53 -10.54 -15.47
N VAL A 177 25.78 -10.65 -14.16
CA VAL A 177 27.03 -10.21 -13.51
C VAL A 177 28.22 -11.00 -14.07
N LYS A 178 28.10 -12.32 -14.15
CA LYS A 178 29.16 -13.23 -14.62
C LYS A 178 29.53 -12.98 -16.09
N THR A 179 28.52 -12.79 -16.95
CA THR A 179 28.73 -12.74 -18.40
C THR A 179 28.98 -11.31 -18.93
N TYR A 180 28.38 -10.29 -18.32
CA TYR A 180 28.39 -8.92 -18.84
C TYR A 180 28.95 -7.86 -17.87
N GLY A 181 29.16 -8.22 -16.61
CA GLY A 181 29.59 -7.30 -15.56
C GLY A 181 28.44 -6.84 -14.64
N PRO A 182 28.75 -6.46 -13.39
CA PRO A 182 27.74 -6.16 -12.39
C PRO A 182 26.95 -4.88 -12.68
N ASP A 183 27.53 -3.93 -13.40
CA ASP A 183 26.91 -2.66 -13.79
C ASP A 183 25.79 -2.82 -14.84
N ARG A 184 25.61 -4.01 -15.43
CA ARG A 184 24.45 -4.38 -16.26
C ARG A 184 23.22 -4.78 -15.43
N VAL A 185 23.36 -4.85 -14.11
CA VAL A 185 22.24 -4.93 -13.17
C VAL A 185 22.02 -3.54 -12.57
N ALA A 186 20.84 -2.99 -12.80
CA ALA A 186 20.49 -1.63 -12.37
C ALA A 186 19.22 -1.62 -11.51
N GLY A 187 19.10 -0.63 -10.65
CA GLY A 187 17.87 -0.34 -9.92
C GLY A 187 17.50 1.12 -9.96
N PHE A 188 16.21 1.38 -10.11
CA PHE A 188 15.62 2.70 -10.02
C PHE A 188 14.70 2.76 -8.79
N SER A 189 15.04 3.61 -7.84
CA SER A 189 14.20 3.91 -6.68
C SER A 189 14.41 5.37 -6.32
N PRO A 190 13.40 6.24 -6.39
CA PRO A 190 13.58 7.67 -6.17
C PRO A 190 13.34 8.06 -4.71
N ILE A 191 13.69 9.31 -4.36
CA ILE A 191 13.34 10.02 -3.12
C ILE A 191 13.48 9.17 -1.84
N PRO A 192 14.70 8.96 -1.31
CA PRO A 192 14.90 8.19 -0.09
C PRO A 192 14.19 8.79 1.15
N ALA A 193 13.97 10.11 1.17
CA ALA A 193 13.40 10.82 2.32
C ALA A 193 11.98 10.37 2.70
N MET A 194 11.19 9.85 1.75
CA MET A 194 9.80 9.45 2.03
C MET A 194 9.71 8.07 2.71
N SER A 195 10.72 7.21 2.55
CA SER A 195 10.74 5.85 3.11
C SER A 195 12.16 5.26 3.11
N MET A 196 13.01 5.80 3.99
CA MET A 196 14.47 5.60 3.98
C MET A 196 14.91 4.13 3.89
N VAL A 197 14.36 3.27 4.75
CA VAL A 197 14.72 1.84 4.78
C VAL A 197 14.15 1.09 3.56
N SER A 198 12.97 1.50 3.07
CA SER A 198 12.41 0.95 1.83
C SER A 198 13.30 1.24 0.63
N TYR A 199 13.81 2.47 0.49
CA TYR A 199 14.81 2.82 -0.51
C TYR A 199 16.11 2.01 -0.32
N ALA A 200 16.62 1.98 0.93
CA ALA A 200 17.89 1.34 1.25
C ALA A 200 17.89 -0.16 0.95
N SER A 201 16.73 -0.83 1.00
CA SER A 201 16.61 -2.27 0.74
C SER A 201 17.21 -2.68 -0.63
N GLY A 202 16.75 -2.05 -1.72
CA GLY A 202 17.24 -2.31 -3.08
C GLY A 202 18.61 -1.71 -3.33
N ALA A 203 18.86 -0.48 -2.85
CA ALA A 203 20.14 0.19 -3.03
C ALA A 203 21.31 -0.59 -2.39
N ARG A 204 21.09 -1.12 -1.17
CA ARG A 204 22.08 -1.95 -0.47
C ARG A 204 22.37 -3.24 -1.23
N TYR A 205 21.32 -3.96 -1.67
CA TYR A 205 21.50 -5.19 -2.45
C TYR A 205 22.33 -4.94 -3.71
N LEU A 206 21.97 -3.93 -4.50
CA LEU A 206 22.66 -3.57 -5.73
C LEU A 206 24.11 -3.17 -5.47
N SER A 207 24.34 -2.30 -4.49
CA SER A 207 25.70 -1.85 -4.13
C SER A 207 26.60 -3.01 -3.72
N LEU A 208 26.07 -3.98 -2.98
CA LEU A 208 26.84 -5.17 -2.56
C LEU A 208 27.23 -6.06 -3.73
N ILE A 209 26.39 -6.16 -4.77
CA ILE A 209 26.71 -6.96 -5.97
C ILE A 209 27.43 -6.13 -7.06
N GLY A 210 27.69 -4.84 -6.82
CA GLY A 210 28.31 -3.92 -7.79
C GLY A 210 27.37 -3.37 -8.87
N GLY A 211 26.05 -3.48 -8.67
CA GLY A 211 25.03 -2.96 -9.57
C GLY A 211 24.88 -1.44 -9.51
N THR A 212 24.26 -0.85 -10.54
CA THR A 212 24.09 0.60 -10.68
C THR A 212 22.85 1.11 -9.96
N CYS A 213 23.02 2.06 -9.04
CA CYS A 213 21.92 2.80 -8.41
C CYS A 213 21.65 4.07 -9.21
N LEU A 214 20.52 4.10 -9.93
CA LEU A 214 20.14 5.23 -10.77
C LEU A 214 19.68 6.42 -9.92
N SER A 215 19.98 7.63 -10.41
CA SER A 215 19.44 8.86 -9.86
C SER A 215 18.02 9.12 -10.33
N PHE A 216 17.36 10.08 -9.69
CA PHE A 216 16.05 10.57 -10.08
C PHE A 216 16.07 12.06 -10.50
N TYR A 217 17.16 12.77 -10.22
CA TYR A 217 17.39 14.11 -10.74
C TYR A 217 17.98 13.94 -12.15
N ASP A 218 17.34 14.57 -13.14
CA ASP A 218 18.04 14.91 -14.38
C ASP A 218 19.16 15.88 -14.00
N TRP A 219 20.39 15.49 -14.31
CA TRP A 219 21.57 16.34 -14.30
C TRP A 219 22.09 16.48 -15.72
#